data_AF-A0A818DN43-F1
#
_entry.id   AF-A0A818DN43-F1
#
_cell.length_a   1.000
_cell.length_b   1.000
_cell.length_c   1.000
_cell.angle_alpha   90.00
_cell.angle_beta   90.00
_cell.angle_gamma   90.00
#
_symmetry.space_group_name_H-M   'P 1'
#
loop_
_entity.id
_entity.type
_entity.pdbx_description
1 polymer ?
#
loop_
_entity_poly.entity_id
_entity_poly.type
_entity_poly.pdbx_seq_one_letter_code
_entity_poly.pdbx_strand_id
1 'polypeptide(L)'
;MFGGAHFDTVTSAHHTVSEHLWTFDFEKLEWSMLQSLNMVQSTYFHAAAMNSRGEIWTHGGVIQDSAAIPHETRITNLYKMHTRVLHLSEIAWNYFLNCLADRKSLLQQPEVLSRLNIPKRFVGRIH
;
A
#
# COMPACT_ATOMS: atom_id res chain seq x y z
N MET A 1 1.13 -3.20 11.30
CA MET A 1 0.70 -1.84 10.90
C MET A 1 -0.69 -1.65 11.45
N PHE A 2 -0.87 -0.66 12.32
CA PHE A 2 -2.15 -0.37 12.93
C PHE A 2 -2.51 1.06 12.54
N GLY A 3 -3.34 1.23 11.51
CA GLY A 3 -4.03 2.50 11.30
C GLY A 3 -5.27 2.51 12.18
N GLY A 4 -5.18 3.20 13.31
CA GLY A 4 -6.29 3.40 14.23
C GLY A 4 -6.86 4.80 14.05
N ALA A 5 -8.15 4.98 14.36
CA ALA A 5 -8.69 6.30 14.62
C ALA A 5 -7.91 6.90 15.80
N HIS A 6 -7.30 8.07 15.60
CA HIS A 6 -6.63 8.77 16.69
C HIS A 6 -7.70 9.56 17.46
N PHE A 7 -7.83 9.28 18.77
CA PHE A 7 -8.68 10.09 19.62
C PHE A 7 -7.84 11.27 20.11
N ASP A 8 -8.07 12.45 19.54
CA ASP A 8 -7.58 13.67 20.18
C ASP A 8 -8.48 13.95 21.40
N THR A 9 -7.96 13.71 22.60
CA THR A 9 -8.66 14.02 23.85
C THR A 9 -8.66 15.50 24.19
N VAL A 10 -7.86 16.33 23.48
CA VAL A 10 -7.62 17.73 23.85
C VAL A 10 -8.67 18.66 23.26
N THR A 11 -9.24 18.31 22.11
CA THR A 11 -10.32 19.06 21.49
C THR A 11 -11.53 18.16 21.34
N SER A 12 -12.62 18.47 22.05
CA SER A 12 -13.92 17.76 21.98
C SER A 12 -14.63 17.93 20.61
N ALA A 13 -13.88 18.19 19.55
CA ALA A 13 -14.36 18.61 18.25
C ALA A 13 -13.65 17.79 17.18
N HIS A 14 -14.40 16.84 16.62
CA HIS A 14 -14.09 16.03 15.44
C HIS A 14 -13.10 14.87 15.64
N HIS A 15 -13.63 13.67 15.48
CA HIS A 15 -12.83 12.50 15.13
C HIS A 15 -11.98 12.87 13.91
N THR A 16 -10.68 12.63 13.95
CA THR A 16 -9.81 12.80 12.79
C THR A 16 -9.10 11.48 12.53
N VAL A 17 -9.29 10.97 11.32
CA VAL A 17 -8.63 9.74 10.89
C VAL A 17 -7.21 10.10 10.49
N SER A 18 -6.21 9.58 11.22
CA SER A 18 -4.81 9.83 10.92
C SER A 18 -4.37 9.09 9.67
N GLU A 19 -3.53 9.74 8.87
CA GLU A 19 -2.82 9.12 7.74
C GLU A 19 -1.45 8.56 8.12
N HIS A 20 -1.00 8.82 9.36
CA HIS A 20 0.36 8.50 9.78
C HIS A 20 0.57 7.01 9.98
N LEU A 21 1.74 6.56 9.55
CA LEU A 21 2.16 5.18 9.69
C LEU A 21 3.23 5.05 10.75
N TRP A 22 3.04 4.04 11.60
CA TRP A 22 3.95 3.74 12.69
C TRP A 22 4.49 2.32 12.55
N THR A 23 5.76 2.17 12.87
CA THR A 23 6.45 0.88 12.99
C THR A 23 6.90 0.66 14.41
N PHE A 24 6.74 -0.57 14.87
CA PHE A 24 7.27 -1.02 16.14
C PHE A 24 8.52 -1.83 15.89
N ASP A 25 9.64 -1.41 16.50
CA ASP A 25 10.89 -2.14 16.49
C ASP A 25 10.87 -3.14 17.66
N PHE A 26 10.90 -4.45 17.37
CA PHE A 26 10.86 -5.49 18.40
C PHE A 26 12.18 -5.65 19.16
N GLU A 27 13.30 -5.22 18.59
CA GLU A 27 14.60 -5.28 19.27
C GLU A 27 14.73 -4.13 20.25
N LYS A 28 14.29 -2.94 19.86
CA LYS A 28 14.35 -1.72 20.69
C LYS A 28 13.13 -1.52 21.58
N LEU A 29 12.02 -2.19 21.25
CA LEU A 29 10.70 -2.00 21.87
C LEU A 29 10.19 -0.55 21.78
N GLU A 30 10.48 0.11 20.66
CA GLU A 30 10.16 1.52 20.43
C GLU A 30 9.24 1.69 19.20
N TRP A 31 8.35 2.68 19.31
CA TRP A 31 7.54 3.15 18.18
C TRP A 31 8.27 4.27 17.45
N SER A 32 8.33 4.16 16.12
CA SER A 32 8.82 5.23 15.25
C SER A 32 7.79 5.53 14.17
N MET A 33 7.59 6.81 13.87
CA MET A 33 6.73 7.27 12.79
C MET A 33 7.50 7.20 11.47
N LEU A 34 6.88 6.66 10.43
CA LEU A 34 7.43 6.65 9.07
C LEU A 34 7.20 8.00 8.39
N GLN A 35 8.09 8.96 8.61
CA GLN A 35 7.94 10.35 8.13
C GLN A 35 7.80 10.48 6.60
N SER A 36 8.36 9.56 5.83
CA SER A 36 8.34 9.59 4.36
C SER A 36 7.17 8.80 3.75
N LEU A 37 6.30 8.21 4.57
CA LEU A 37 5.23 7.33 4.11
C LEU A 37 3.93 7.61 4.85
N ASN A 38 2.91 8.04 4.10
CA ASN A 38 1.53 8.17 4.58
C ASN A 38 0.65 7.10 3.94
N MET A 39 -0.48 6.80 4.60
CA MET A 39 -1.55 6.03 3.96
C MET A 39 -2.03 6.77 2.71
N VAL A 40 -2.28 6.02 1.63
CA VAL A 40 -2.87 6.58 0.40
C VAL A 40 -4.26 7.15 0.68
N GLN A 41 -4.99 6.53 1.61
CA GLN A 41 -6.28 6.98 2.10
C GLN A 41 -6.35 6.79 3.61
N SER A 42 -6.53 7.87 4.36
CA SER A 42 -6.78 7.82 5.80
C SER A 42 -8.05 7.01 6.06
N THR A 43 -7.89 5.84 6.68
CA THR A 43 -8.99 4.91 6.99
C THR A 43 -8.75 4.23 8.32
N TYR A 44 -9.84 3.92 9.02
CA TYR A 44 -9.84 3.00 10.16
C TYR A 44 -10.71 1.77 9.86
N PHE A 45 -10.58 0.73 10.68
CA PHE A 45 -11.26 -0.56 10.50
C PHE A 45 -11.02 -1.21 9.12
N HIS A 46 -9.87 -0.94 8.50
CA HIS A 46 -9.44 -1.60 7.27
C HIS A 46 -8.75 -2.93 7.57
N ALA A 47 -8.77 -3.85 6.61
CA ALA A 47 -7.89 -5.00 6.62
C ALA A 47 -6.52 -4.59 6.04
N ALA A 48 -5.42 -5.07 6.62
CA ALA A 48 -4.09 -4.84 6.10
C ALA A 48 -3.29 -6.14 6.01
N ALA A 49 -2.54 -6.32 4.93
CA ALA A 49 -1.61 -7.44 4.76
C ALA A 49 -0.30 -6.94 4.16
N MET A 50 0.81 -7.55 4.58
CA MET A 50 2.12 -7.31 3.97
C MET A 50 2.57 -8.57 3.24
N ASN A 51 3.15 -8.42 2.05
CA ASN A 51 3.79 -9.52 1.36
C ASN A 51 5.32 -9.50 1.53
N SER A 52 5.98 -10.56 1.06
CA SER A 52 7.44 -10.73 1.13
C SER A 52 8.24 -9.68 0.37
N ARG A 53 7.61 -8.87 -0.48
CA ARG A 53 8.26 -7.77 -1.21
C ARG A 53 8.38 -6.49 -0.37
N GLY A 54 7.71 -6.43 0.78
CA GLY A 54 7.56 -5.21 1.56
C GLY A 54 6.47 -4.30 1.00
N GLU A 55 5.50 -4.85 0.27
CA GLU A 55 4.29 -4.14 -0.12
C GLU A 55 3.24 -4.33 0.97
N ILE A 56 2.65 -3.24 1.41
CA ILE A 56 1.47 -3.26 2.27
C ILE A 56 0.25 -3.00 1.40
N TRP A 57 -0.74 -3.84 1.60
CA TRP A 57 -2.04 -3.78 0.97
C TRP A 57 -3.08 -3.49 2.03
N THR A 58 -3.90 -2.46 1.81
CA THR A 58 -5.04 -2.15 2.67
C THR A 58 -6.34 -2.29 1.88
N HIS A 59 -7.31 -2.98 2.45
CA HIS A 59 -8.61 -3.21 1.84
C HIS A 59 -9.73 -2.68 2.73
N GLY A 60 -10.57 -1.85 2.11
CA GLY A 60 -11.76 -1.28 2.70
C GLY A 60 -11.47 -0.34 3.86
N GLY A 61 -12.36 -0.34 4.85
CA GLY A 61 -12.31 0.53 6.01
C GLY A 61 -13.39 1.61 5.97
N VAL A 62 -13.26 2.58 6.86
CA VAL A 62 -14.16 3.73 6.98
C VAL A 62 -13.36 5.02 6.79
N ILE A 63 -13.84 5.89 5.91
CA ILE A 63 -13.34 7.25 5.72
C ILE A 63 -14.32 8.23 6.36
N GLN A 64 -13.81 9.39 6.73
CA GLN A 64 -14.62 10.52 7.16
C GLN A 64 -14.63 11.56 6.04
N ASP A 65 -15.82 11.90 5.55
CA ASP A 65 -15.96 12.91 4.52
C ASP A 65 -15.66 14.30 5.08
N SER A 66 -15.02 15.16 4.28
CA SER A 66 -14.59 16.51 4.68
C SER A 66 -15.71 17.54 4.65
N ALA A 67 -16.96 17.11 4.47
CA ALA A 67 -18.14 17.97 4.49
C ALA A 67 -18.36 18.60 5.87
N ALA A 68 -19.10 19.73 5.90
CA ALA A 68 -19.44 20.48 7.11
C ALA A 68 -20.15 19.65 8.19
N ILE A 69 -20.70 18.48 7.82
CA ILE A 69 -21.16 17.44 8.72
C ILE A 69 -20.33 16.19 8.42
N PRO A 70 -19.47 15.73 9.34
CA PRO A 70 -18.66 14.55 9.11
C PRO A 70 -19.56 13.33 8.96
N HIS A 71 -19.58 12.74 7.77
CA HIS A 71 -20.26 11.49 7.49
C HIS A 71 -19.22 10.37 7.33
N GLU A 72 -19.44 9.28 8.05
CA GLU A 72 -18.63 8.08 7.93
C GLU A 72 -19.07 7.28 6.71
N THR A 73 -18.13 6.98 5.82
CA THR A 73 -18.39 6.19 4.61
C THR A 73 -17.53 4.94 4.62
N ARG A 74 -18.17 3.77 4.49
CA ARG A 74 -17.46 2.51 4.26
C ARG A 74 -16.96 2.44 2.83
N ILE A 75 -15.70 2.09 2.67
CA ILE A 75 -15.09 1.89 1.37
C ILE A 75 -14.73 0.42 1.15
N THR A 76 -14.59 0.02 -0.11
CA THR A 76 -14.15 -1.33 -0.52
C THR A 76 -12.89 -1.26 -1.40
N ASN A 77 -12.25 -0.09 -1.44
CA ASN A 77 -11.07 0.14 -2.26
C ASN A 77 -9.88 -0.67 -1.73
N LEU A 78 -9.00 -1.04 -2.66
CA LEU A 78 -7.73 -1.70 -2.37
C LEU A 78 -6.60 -0.73 -2.66
N TYR A 79 -5.81 -0.39 -1.65
CA TYR A 79 -4.64 0.47 -1.78
C TYR A 79 -3.36 -0.32 -1.59
N LYS A 80 -2.29 0.13 -2.24
CA LYS A 80 -0.95 -0.46 -2.18
C LYS A 80 0.08 0.60 -1.86
N MET A 81 0.99 0.27 -0.94
CA MET A 81 2.15 1.11 -0.61
C MET A 81 3.39 0.27 -0.33
N HIS A 82 4.57 0.88 -0.38
CA HIS A 82 5.86 0.21 -0.18
C HIS A 82 6.49 0.68 1.13
N THR A 83 6.94 -0.25 1.97
CA THR A 83 7.58 0.08 3.26
C THR A 83 9.03 0.53 3.14
N ARG A 84 9.62 0.37 1.95
CA ARG A 84 11.00 0.71 1.64
C ARG A 84 11.11 1.15 0.19
N VAL A 85 12.20 1.84 -0.12
CA VAL A 85 12.60 2.07 -1.50
C VAL A 85 12.78 0.71 -2.17
N LEU A 86 12.04 0.49 -3.25
CA LEU A 86 12.17 -0.71 -4.05
C LEU A 86 13.55 -0.76 -4.71
N HIS A 87 14.11 -1.97 -4.86
CA HIS A 87 15.29 -2.14 -5.71
C HIS A 87 15.00 -1.61 -7.13
N LEU A 88 15.99 -1.01 -7.78
CA LEU A 88 15.85 -0.47 -9.15
C LEU A 88 15.25 -1.50 -10.12
N SER A 89 15.62 -2.78 -9.98
CA SER A 89 15.06 -3.84 -10.82
C SER A 89 13.56 -4.05 -10.64
N GLU A 90 13.02 -3.82 -9.44
CA GLU A 90 11.57 -3.88 -9.18
C GLU A 90 10.85 -2.68 -9.79
N ILE A 91 11.46 -1.49 -9.69
CA ILE A 91 10.94 -0.27 -10.32
C ILE A 91 10.90 -0.43 -11.84
N ALA A 92 12.02 -0.87 -12.43
CA ALA A 92 12.14 -1.12 -13.87
C ALA A 92 11.14 -2.18 -14.34
N TRP A 93 10.93 -3.24 -13.56
CA TRP A 93 9.94 -4.26 -13.86
C TRP A 93 8.50 -3.72 -13.85
N ASN A 94 8.13 -2.93 -12.84
CA ASN A 94 6.82 -2.30 -12.78
C ASN A 94 6.60 -1.32 -13.95
N TYR A 95 7.62 -0.52 -14.28
CA TYR A 95 7.56 0.40 -15.43
C TYR A 95 7.39 -0.37 -16.74
N PHE A 96 8.20 -1.41 -16.94
CA PHE A 96 8.09 -2.31 -18.10
C PHE A 96 6.67 -2.85 -18.25
N LEU A 97 6.07 -3.39 -17.18
CA LEU A 97 4.69 -3.90 -17.21
C LEU A 97 3.64 -2.84 -17.54
N ASN A 98 3.84 -1.60 -17.12
CA ASN A 98 2.92 -0.50 -17.37
C ASN A 98 3.02 0.05 -18.80
N CYS A 99 4.19 -0.09 -19.45
CA CYS A 99 4.36 0.28 -20.86
C CYS A 99 3.74 -0.74 -21.83
N LEU A 100 3.39 -1.94 -21.36
CA LEU A 100 2.75 -2.95 -22.18
C LEU A 100 1.26 -2.63 -22.34
N ALA A 101 0.89 -2.11 -23.50
CA ALA A 101 -0.50 -1.80 -23.86
C ALA A 101 -1.43 -3.02 -23.71
N ASP A 102 -0.92 -4.23 -23.95
CA ASP A 102 -1.63 -5.49 -23.72
C ASP A 102 -0.90 -6.37 -22.71
N ARG A 103 -0.88 -5.89 -21.46
CA ARG A 103 -0.33 -6.63 -20.32
C ARG A 103 -0.91 -8.05 -20.26
N LYS A 104 -2.22 -8.24 -20.44
CA LYS A 104 -2.85 -9.57 -20.28
C LYS A 104 -2.36 -10.58 -21.33
N SER A 105 -2.22 -10.18 -22.59
CA SER A 105 -1.72 -11.08 -23.65
C SER A 105 -0.27 -11.46 -23.43
N LEU A 106 0.58 -10.50 -23.05
CA LEU A 106 2.00 -10.78 -22.82
C LEU A 106 2.24 -11.60 -21.55
N LEU A 107 1.37 -11.43 -20.53
CA LEU A 107 1.37 -12.27 -19.33
C LEU A 107 1.01 -13.74 -19.63
N GLN A 108 0.30 -14.01 -20.73
CA GLN A 108 -0.04 -15.38 -21.13
C GLN A 108 1.08 -16.07 -21.96
N GLN A 109 2.18 -15.37 -22.26
CA GLN A 109 3.25 -15.86 -23.13
C GLN A 109 4.63 -15.77 -22.44
N PRO A 110 4.92 -16.63 -21.44
CA PRO A 110 6.20 -16.62 -20.69
C PRO A 110 7.43 -16.88 -21.57
N GLU A 111 7.25 -17.57 -22.70
CA GLU A 111 8.28 -17.80 -23.73
C GLU A 111 8.82 -16.48 -24.31
N VAL A 112 7.94 -15.51 -24.59
CA VAL A 112 8.31 -14.21 -25.18
C VAL A 112 9.18 -13.41 -24.20
N LEU A 113 8.82 -13.43 -22.92
CA LEU A 113 9.58 -12.76 -21.86
C LEU A 113 10.96 -13.37 -21.67
N SER A 114 11.06 -14.69 -21.81
CA SER A 114 12.34 -15.41 -21.76
C SER A 114 13.25 -15.02 -22.94
N ARG A 115 12.69 -14.85 -24.14
CA ARG A 115 13.43 -14.38 -25.33
C ARG A 115 13.93 -12.94 -25.21
N LEU A 116 13.27 -12.11 -24.41
CA LEU A 116 13.71 -10.75 -24.10
C LEU A 116 14.81 -10.69 -23.02
N ASN A 117 15.37 -11.84 -22.63
CA ASN A 117 16.38 -11.97 -21.57
C ASN A 117 15.92 -11.40 -20.22
N ILE A 118 14.61 -11.41 -19.95
CA ILE A 118 14.09 -10.97 -18.66
C ILE A 118 14.46 -12.00 -17.59
N PRO A 119 15.01 -11.57 -16.44
CA PRO A 119 15.38 -12.49 -15.38
C PRO A 119 14.22 -13.39 -14.95
N LYS A 120 14.47 -14.70 -14.82
CA LYS A 120 13.46 -15.72 -14.48
C LYS A 120 12.62 -15.36 -13.23
N ARG A 121 13.24 -14.68 -12.25
CA ARG A 121 12.54 -14.20 -11.03
C ARG A 121 11.40 -13.22 -11.30
N PHE A 122 11.40 -12.55 -12.45
CA PHE A 122 10.33 -11.66 -12.89
C PHE A 122 9.32 -12.39 -13.77
N VAL A 123 9.79 -13.26 -14.68
CA VAL A 123 8.93 -14.10 -15.52
C VAL A 123 8.04 -15.01 -14.67
N GLY A 124 8.56 -15.62 -13.61
CA GLY A 124 7.78 -16.49 -12.72
C GLY A 124 6.67 -15.78 -11.92
N ARG A 125 6.56 -14.45 -11.99
CA ARG A 125 5.53 -13.66 -11.27
C ARG A 125 4.27 -13.41 -12.10
N ILE A 126 4.27 -13.91 -13.32
CA ILE A 126 3.28 -13.60 -14.35
C ILE A 126 2.16 -14.67 -14.42
N HIS A 127 2.30 -15.75 -13.65
CA HIS A 127 1.37 -16.86 -13.55
C HIS A 127 0.41 -16.72 -12.37
#